data_AF-A0A2U3D8V0-F1
#
_entry.id   AF-A0A2U3D8V0-F1
#
_cell.length_a   1.000
_cell.length_b   1.000
_cell.length_c   1.000
_cell.angle_alpha   90.00
_cell.angle_beta   90.00
_cell.angle_gamma   90.00
#
_symmetry.space_group_name_H-M   'P 1'
#
loop_
_entity.id
_entity.type
_entity.pdbx_description
1 polymer ?
#
loop_
_entity_poly.entity_id
_entity_poly.type
_entity_poly.pdbx_seq_one_letter_code
_entity_poly.pdbx_strand_id
1 'polypeptide(L)'
;MQDVHCLRRMRIRVRGLEIEQTRKLYQSLLLMIDGVVSIKVNSLSGRMLIIYDDRKITSWQLTALAGRLESSPHSLLSASHYALRKHQMYLIIPLALLVGLLVKRLISGKPKFADNLVAYELATLVAVFTGYPQLRRYVKRFADKIGTSDHLLLSSAALFVAVIRESFLVITALYLLTYNSYRKRNNTLVAAAKAGEVVALIDSENREPKNVQQYAEIVSKLGLLLALSSLLITRDPLLFSTLLVAFNPRPAVVSARYGLNHAEILTHEDCRYIPMHTGMDLYELLDAREIVILSTNDAKNPPKIFPPLAEFAKMHHISSIYTLSVSEFTEPIPDVRERERHANRPIEKIVLLSEEVIYPAVHQRQDHLIYLRQSQQALLETLRLSARLRDNITRNLIYTSVVSLTLTALSLGRVHPNKINLLADGYTIASLGLAESSKLSPIATNHH
;
A
#
# COMPACT_ATOMS: atom_id res chain seq x y z
N MET A 1 -2.95 -23.78 19.03
CA MET A 1 -2.53 -24.82 18.05
C MET A 1 -3.23 -24.68 16.68
N GLN A 2 -3.84 -23.52 16.35
CA GLN A 2 -4.67 -23.32 15.13
C GLN A 2 -3.94 -22.69 13.93
N ASP A 3 -2.68 -22.26 14.04
CA ASP A 3 -1.98 -21.55 12.95
C ASP A 3 -1.33 -22.44 11.87
N VAL A 4 -1.52 -23.77 11.91
CA VAL A 4 -0.89 -24.68 10.92
C VAL A 4 -1.55 -24.57 9.53
N HIS A 5 -2.75 -23.97 9.44
CA HIS A 5 -3.58 -24.02 8.23
C HIS A 5 -3.05 -23.23 7.02
N CYS A 6 -2.08 -22.33 7.18
CA CYS A 6 -1.56 -21.52 6.06
C CYS A 6 -0.12 -21.86 5.65
N LEU A 7 0.46 -22.92 6.20
CA LEU A 7 1.74 -23.44 5.74
C LEU A 7 1.59 -24.21 4.42
N ARG A 8 2.18 -23.68 3.36
CA ARG A 8 2.23 -24.33 2.05
C ARG A 8 3.59 -24.96 1.80
N ARG A 9 3.58 -25.97 0.94
CA ARG A 9 4.77 -26.69 0.48
C ARG A 9 4.94 -26.46 -1.00
N MET A 10 6.07 -25.89 -1.41
CA MET A 10 6.43 -25.70 -2.80
C MET A 10 7.69 -26.48 -3.12
N ARG A 11 7.68 -27.23 -4.22
CA ARG A 11 8.87 -27.88 -4.77
C ARG A 11 9.30 -27.15 -6.02
N ILE A 12 10.53 -26.67 -6.04
CA ILE A 12 11.12 -26.03 -7.20
C ILE A 12 12.40 -26.72 -7.60
N ARG A 13 12.67 -26.73 -8.90
CA ARG A 13 13.94 -27.19 -9.46
C ARG A 13 14.81 -25.96 -9.69
N VAL A 14 16.06 -26.01 -9.22
CA VAL A 14 17.01 -24.89 -9.32
C VAL A 14 18.34 -25.46 -9.80
N ARG A 15 18.92 -24.88 -10.86
CA ARG A 15 20.22 -25.30 -11.38
C ARG A 15 21.35 -24.93 -10.41
N GLY A 16 22.39 -25.76 -10.37
CA GLY A 16 23.60 -25.50 -9.57
C GLY A 16 23.50 -25.84 -8.08
N LEU A 17 22.40 -26.44 -7.62
CA LEU A 17 22.26 -26.93 -6.22
C LEU A 17 23.14 -28.13 -5.87
N GLU A 18 23.81 -28.74 -6.87
CA GLU A 18 24.82 -29.78 -6.69
C GLU A 18 26.07 -29.24 -5.97
N ILE A 19 26.36 -27.94 -6.15
CA ILE A 19 27.50 -27.27 -5.53
C ILE A 19 27.15 -26.89 -4.09
N GLU A 20 27.95 -27.34 -3.12
CA GLU A 20 27.68 -27.12 -1.69
C GLU A 20 27.60 -25.62 -1.31
N GLN A 21 28.49 -24.80 -1.88
CA GLN A 21 28.52 -23.36 -1.62
C GLN A 21 27.23 -22.69 -2.09
N THR A 22 26.79 -23.00 -3.32
CA THR A 22 25.51 -22.53 -3.88
C THR A 22 24.34 -22.97 -3.01
N ARG A 23 24.31 -24.24 -2.58
CA ARG A 23 23.25 -24.74 -1.69
C ARG A 23 23.17 -23.97 -0.37
N LYS A 24 24.29 -23.76 0.32
CA LYS A 24 24.34 -22.99 1.58
C LYS A 24 23.92 -21.53 1.37
N LEU A 25 24.32 -20.95 0.25
CA LEU A 25 23.92 -19.60 -0.15
C LEU A 25 22.40 -19.55 -0.40
N TYR A 26 21.81 -20.46 -1.16
CA TYR A 26 20.36 -20.48 -1.39
C TYR A 26 19.57 -20.68 -0.10
N GLN A 27 20.00 -21.62 0.73
CA GLN A 27 19.34 -21.90 2.00
C GLN A 27 19.42 -20.70 2.94
N SER A 28 20.59 -20.09 3.12
CA SER A 28 20.74 -18.88 3.94
C SER A 28 20.03 -17.67 3.34
N LEU A 29 19.95 -17.55 2.01
CA LEU A 29 19.23 -16.47 1.34
C LEU A 29 17.74 -16.58 1.61
N LEU A 30 17.15 -17.72 1.25
CA LEU A 30 15.73 -17.97 1.36
C LEU A 30 15.24 -18.06 2.81
N LEU A 31 16.04 -18.57 3.76
CA LEU A 31 15.63 -18.64 5.18
C LEU A 31 15.56 -17.28 5.88
N MET A 32 16.19 -16.22 5.36
CA MET A 32 16.00 -14.88 5.94
C MET A 32 14.76 -14.16 5.38
N ILE A 33 14.02 -14.78 4.46
CA ILE A 33 12.76 -14.25 3.97
C ILE A 33 11.71 -14.47 5.06
N ASP A 34 11.09 -13.39 5.53
CA ASP A 34 9.96 -13.51 6.45
C ASP A 34 8.82 -14.29 5.76
N GLY A 35 8.36 -15.36 6.40
CA GLY A 35 7.40 -16.32 5.84
C GLY A 35 8.02 -17.64 5.38
N VAL A 36 9.32 -17.73 5.10
CA VAL A 36 9.93 -19.04 4.81
C VAL A 36 10.27 -19.76 6.11
N VAL A 37 9.56 -20.85 6.41
CA VAL A 37 9.69 -21.60 7.67
C VAL A 37 10.83 -22.60 7.61
N SER A 38 10.93 -23.36 6.51
CA SER A 38 12.02 -24.32 6.36
C SER A 38 12.30 -24.63 4.90
N ILE A 39 13.54 -25.05 4.64
CA ILE A 39 14.02 -25.37 3.31
C ILE A 39 14.77 -26.69 3.38
N LYS A 40 14.37 -27.64 2.55
CA LYS A 40 15.05 -28.92 2.38
C LYS A 40 15.56 -29.01 0.95
N VAL A 41 16.87 -29.10 0.80
CA VAL A 41 17.52 -29.19 -0.52
C VAL A 41 17.93 -30.63 -0.78
N ASN A 42 17.60 -31.14 -1.96
CA ASN A 42 18.08 -32.43 -2.44
C ASN A 42 19.14 -32.18 -3.54
N SER A 43 20.41 -32.38 -3.19
CA SER A 43 21.55 -32.14 -4.08
C SER A 43 21.58 -33.07 -5.29
N LEU A 44 21.10 -34.31 -5.16
CA LEU A 44 21.10 -35.28 -6.26
C LEU A 44 20.10 -34.94 -7.36
N SER A 45 18.97 -34.33 -7.01
CA SER A 45 17.91 -34.01 -7.97
C SER A 45 17.89 -32.55 -8.42
N GLY A 46 18.70 -31.69 -7.80
CA GLY A 46 18.62 -30.24 -7.96
C GLY A 46 17.25 -29.67 -7.58
N ARG A 47 16.53 -30.32 -6.66
CA ARG A 47 15.21 -29.90 -6.19
C ARG A 47 15.29 -29.36 -4.78
N MET A 48 14.46 -28.37 -4.51
CA MET A 48 14.33 -27.74 -3.21
C MET A 48 12.86 -27.74 -2.79
N LEU A 49 12.60 -28.24 -1.59
CA LEU A 49 11.30 -28.16 -0.93
C LEU A 49 11.32 -26.97 0.02
N ILE A 50 10.47 -25.99 -0.26
CA ILE A 50 10.27 -24.80 0.57
C ILE A 50 8.96 -24.99 1.32
N ILE A 51 8.99 -24.90 2.64
CA ILE A 51 7.82 -24.75 3.48
C ILE A 51 7.73 -23.29 3.87
N TYR A 52 6.62 -22.65 3.53
CA TYR A 52 6.44 -21.23 3.73
C TYR A 52 5.01 -20.91 4.18
N ASP A 53 4.87 -19.78 4.84
CA ASP A 53 3.61 -19.18 5.26
C ASP A 53 3.06 -18.31 4.12
N ASP A 54 1.96 -18.77 3.52
CA ASP A 54 1.30 -18.12 2.38
C ASP A 54 0.71 -16.75 2.75
N ARG A 55 0.58 -16.45 4.05
CA ARG A 55 0.18 -15.13 4.57
C ARG A 55 1.27 -14.07 4.36
N LYS A 56 2.54 -14.49 4.41
CA LYS A 56 3.70 -13.60 4.39
C LYS A 56 4.39 -13.55 3.04
N ILE A 57 4.43 -14.68 2.34
CA ILE A 57 5.04 -14.77 1.02
C ILE A 57 4.25 -15.74 0.13
N THR A 58 4.00 -15.34 -1.12
CA THR A 58 3.26 -16.14 -2.09
C THR A 58 4.17 -17.09 -2.87
N SER A 59 3.61 -18.19 -3.39
CA SER A 59 4.36 -19.15 -4.23
C SER A 59 5.00 -18.51 -5.46
N TRP A 60 4.31 -17.57 -6.11
CA TRP A 60 4.83 -16.85 -7.27
C TRP A 60 6.03 -15.97 -6.89
N GLN A 61 5.97 -15.26 -5.75
CA GLN A 61 7.11 -14.47 -5.26
C GLN A 61 8.33 -15.37 -5.02
N LEU A 62 8.13 -16.53 -4.37
CA LEU A 62 9.21 -17.50 -4.17
C LEU A 62 9.76 -18.08 -5.48
N THR A 63 8.90 -18.33 -6.46
CA THR A 63 9.31 -18.85 -7.78
C THR A 63 10.10 -17.81 -8.57
N ALA A 64 9.60 -16.56 -8.61
CA ALA A 64 10.29 -15.44 -9.25
C ALA A 64 11.66 -15.18 -8.59
N LEU A 65 11.71 -15.26 -7.27
CA LEU A 65 12.93 -15.11 -6.49
C LEU A 65 13.93 -16.23 -6.78
N ALA A 66 13.47 -17.48 -6.81
CA ALA A 66 14.32 -18.61 -7.14
C ALA A 66 14.89 -18.53 -8.56
N GLY A 67 14.08 -18.13 -9.55
CA GLY A 67 14.54 -17.93 -10.92
C GLY A 67 15.59 -16.80 -11.05
N ARG A 68 15.48 -15.76 -10.22
CA ARG A 68 16.48 -14.68 -10.19
C ARG A 68 17.79 -15.10 -9.52
N LEU A 69 17.71 -15.81 -8.40
CA LEU A 69 18.88 -16.42 -7.77
C LEU A 69 19.63 -17.33 -8.74
N GLU A 70 18.89 -18.02 -9.62
CA GLU A 70 19.46 -18.90 -10.64
C GLU A 70 20.23 -18.10 -11.71
N SER A 71 19.75 -16.91 -12.07
CA SER A 71 20.39 -16.05 -13.07
C SER A 71 21.64 -15.31 -12.56
N SER A 72 21.69 -14.90 -11.29
CA SER A 72 22.81 -14.11 -10.76
C SER A 72 22.93 -14.14 -9.22
N PRO A 73 23.56 -15.17 -8.65
CA PRO A 73 23.64 -15.34 -7.19
C PRO A 73 24.51 -14.28 -6.50
N HIS A 74 25.60 -13.84 -7.15
CA HIS A 74 26.55 -12.89 -6.55
C HIS A 74 26.07 -11.43 -6.59
N SER A 75 25.30 -11.02 -7.59
CA SER A 75 24.79 -9.65 -7.69
C SER A 75 23.71 -9.35 -6.64
N LEU A 76 22.92 -10.36 -6.26
CA LEU A 76 21.86 -10.22 -5.25
C LEU A 76 22.42 -10.00 -3.85
N LEU A 77 23.52 -10.69 -3.49
CA LEU A 77 24.18 -10.47 -2.21
C LEU A 77 24.75 -9.05 -2.09
N SER A 78 25.49 -8.59 -3.10
CA SER A 78 26.05 -7.24 -3.09
C SER A 78 24.97 -6.15 -3.13
N ALA A 79 23.91 -6.35 -3.92
CA ALA A 79 22.74 -5.47 -3.94
C ALA A 79 22.02 -5.42 -2.58
N SER A 80 21.90 -6.56 -1.89
CA SER A 80 21.27 -6.63 -0.58
C SER A 80 22.06 -5.86 0.49
N HIS A 81 23.38 -6.04 0.53
CA HIS A 81 24.24 -5.30 1.44
C HIS A 81 24.25 -3.81 1.15
N TYR A 82 24.28 -3.41 -0.12
CA TYR A 82 24.19 -2.01 -0.52
C TYR A 82 22.86 -1.37 -0.12
N ALA A 83 21.74 -2.07 -0.37
CA ALA A 83 20.40 -1.61 0.00
C ALA A 83 20.26 -1.44 1.51
N LEU A 84 20.71 -2.43 2.30
CA LEU A 84 20.68 -2.38 3.77
C LEU A 84 21.52 -1.22 4.31
N ARG A 85 22.76 -1.07 3.82
CA ARG A 85 23.66 0.01 4.27
C ARG A 85 23.12 1.39 3.94
N LYS A 86 22.57 1.57 2.73
CA LYS A 86 21.94 2.82 2.32
C LYS A 86 20.76 3.18 3.22
N HIS A 87 19.92 2.21 3.60
CA HIS A 87 18.79 2.44 4.50
C HIS A 87 19.21 2.71 5.95
N GLN A 88 20.26 2.03 6.44
CA GLN A 88 20.83 2.32 7.75
C GLN A 88 21.30 3.79 7.83
N MET A 89 21.91 4.33 6.78
CA MET A 89 22.28 5.75 6.76
C MET A 89 21.06 6.67 6.90
N TYR A 90 19.95 6.39 6.21
CA TYR A 90 18.72 7.19 6.36
C TYR A 90 18.07 7.12 7.74
N LEU A 91 18.37 6.08 8.53
CA LEU A 91 17.93 5.98 9.91
C LEU A 91 18.87 6.75 10.85
N ILE A 92 20.19 6.59 10.64
CA ILE A 92 21.23 7.19 11.49
C ILE A 92 21.23 8.71 11.36
N ILE A 93 21.07 9.26 10.16
CA ILE A 93 21.11 10.72 9.92
C ILE A 93 20.07 11.49 10.77
N PRO A 94 18.75 11.23 10.69
CA PRO A 94 17.77 11.96 11.48
C PRO A 94 17.94 11.72 12.98
N LEU A 95 18.36 10.52 13.40
CA LEU A 95 18.66 10.24 14.81
C LEU A 95 19.85 11.07 15.32
N ALA A 96 20.95 11.11 14.56
CA ALA A 96 22.13 11.89 14.88
C ALA A 96 21.81 13.39 14.94
N LEU A 97 20.98 13.89 14.01
CA LEU A 97 20.50 15.27 14.03
C LEU A 97 19.60 15.56 15.24
N LEU A 98 18.69 14.64 15.58
CA LEU A 98 17.85 14.77 16.77
C LEU A 98 18.70 14.91 18.04
N VAL A 99 19.65 13.98 18.23
CA VAL A 99 20.56 13.98 19.39
C VAL A 99 21.45 15.23 19.39
N GLY A 100 22.02 15.58 18.24
CA GLY A 100 22.88 16.76 18.10
C GLY A 100 22.15 18.07 18.40
N LEU A 101 20.92 18.24 17.91
CA LEU A 101 20.09 19.41 18.22
C LEU A 101 19.66 19.43 19.69
N LEU A 102 19.39 18.27 20.30
CA LEU A 102 19.03 18.18 21.70
C LEU A 102 20.20 18.61 22.60
N VAL A 103 21.40 18.12 22.31
CA VAL A 103 22.64 18.52 22.99
C VAL A 103 22.91 20.01 22.78
N LYS A 104 22.83 20.50 21.54
CA LYS A 104 22.99 21.92 21.22
C LYS A 104 22.00 22.79 22.02
N ARG A 105 20.73 22.38 22.10
CA ARG A 105 19.69 23.12 22.82
C ARG A 105 19.91 23.13 24.34
N LEU A 106 20.47 22.06 24.91
CA LEU A 106 20.85 22.00 26.32
C LEU A 106 22.01 22.96 26.64
N ILE A 107 22.97 23.11 25.73
CA ILE A 107 24.17 23.94 25.95
C ILE A 107 23.91 25.41 25.60
N SER A 108 23.29 25.68 24.45
CA SER A 108 23.17 27.03 23.87
C SER A 108 21.77 27.63 23.95
N GLY A 109 20.77 26.88 24.44
CA GLY A 109 19.38 27.32 24.49
C GLY A 109 18.68 27.29 23.12
N LYS A 110 17.52 27.96 23.03
CA LYS A 110 16.75 28.06 21.78
C LYS A 110 17.43 29.04 20.80
N PRO A 111 17.64 28.69 19.53
CA PRO A 111 18.19 29.63 18.56
C PRO A 111 17.16 30.65 18.15
N LYS A 112 17.63 31.89 17.92
CA LYS A 112 16.81 32.98 17.38
C LYS A 112 16.28 32.70 15.97
N PHE A 113 16.89 31.77 15.24
CA PHE A 113 16.52 31.43 13.87
C PHE A 113 15.28 30.54 13.76
N ALA A 114 14.90 29.85 14.85
CA ALA A 114 13.74 28.96 14.84
C ALA A 114 12.41 29.72 14.64
N ASP A 115 12.38 31.01 15.01
CA ASP A 115 11.22 31.89 14.89
C ASP A 115 11.26 32.75 13.62
N ASN A 116 12.23 32.53 12.72
CA ASN A 116 12.35 33.30 11.49
C ASN A 116 11.24 32.93 10.49
N LEU A 117 10.54 33.94 9.98
CA LEU A 117 9.51 33.82 8.94
C LEU A 117 10.01 33.06 7.71
N VAL A 118 11.28 33.22 7.35
CA VAL A 118 11.88 32.53 6.19
C VAL A 118 11.85 31.00 6.35
N ALA A 119 12.16 30.50 7.56
CA ALA A 119 12.12 29.07 7.84
C ALA A 119 10.69 28.51 7.73
N TYR A 120 9.71 29.33 8.12
CA TYR A 120 8.30 29.01 8.01
C TYR A 120 7.81 28.93 6.56
N GLU A 121 8.21 29.89 5.72
CA GLU A 121 7.87 29.89 4.30
C GLU A 121 8.51 28.71 3.56
N LEU A 122 9.77 28.39 3.86
CA LEU A 122 10.44 27.21 3.29
C LEU A 122 9.74 25.90 3.69
N ALA A 123 9.30 25.79 4.95
CA ALA A 123 8.55 24.62 5.40
C ALA A 123 7.21 24.48 4.68
N THR A 124 6.51 25.59 4.52
CA THR A 124 5.24 25.61 3.78
C THR A 124 5.48 25.21 2.33
N LEU A 125 6.51 25.77 1.68
CA LEU A 125 6.89 25.43 0.32
C LEU A 125 7.14 23.91 0.18
N VAL A 126 7.97 23.32 1.05
CA VAL A 126 8.21 21.87 1.03
C VAL A 126 6.92 21.07 1.25
N ALA A 127 6.04 21.49 2.17
CA ALA A 127 4.75 20.84 2.39
C ALA A 127 3.86 20.89 1.13
N VAL A 128 3.82 22.02 0.43
CA VAL A 128 3.04 22.19 -0.81
C VAL A 128 3.64 21.33 -1.93
N PHE A 129 4.95 21.36 -2.15
CA PHE A 129 5.58 20.52 -3.18
C PHE A 129 5.42 19.02 -2.94
N THR A 130 5.37 18.60 -1.66
CA THR A 130 5.15 17.18 -1.32
C THR A 130 3.67 16.77 -1.35
N GLY A 131 2.75 17.70 -1.07
CA GLY A 131 1.32 17.42 -0.95
C GLY A 131 0.55 17.46 -2.27
N TYR A 132 0.97 18.32 -3.21
CA TYR A 132 0.25 18.54 -4.45
C TYR A 132 0.78 17.64 -5.60
N PRO A 133 -0.03 16.73 -6.17
CA PRO A 133 0.42 15.79 -7.20
C PRO A 133 1.01 16.47 -8.43
N GLN A 134 0.47 17.62 -8.84
CA GLN A 134 0.95 18.38 -9.99
C GLN A 134 2.36 18.92 -9.75
N LEU A 135 2.59 19.55 -8.60
CA LEU A 135 3.90 20.08 -8.21
C LEU A 135 4.91 18.94 -8.04
N ARG A 136 4.49 17.82 -7.47
CA ARG A 136 5.33 16.62 -7.34
C ARG A 136 5.80 16.09 -8.69
N ARG A 137 5.00 16.17 -9.76
CA ARG A 137 5.43 15.79 -11.12
C ARG A 137 6.59 16.65 -11.61
N TYR A 138 6.61 17.95 -11.29
CA TYR A 138 7.74 18.83 -11.62
C TYR A 138 8.98 18.50 -10.81
N VAL A 139 8.82 18.24 -9.51
CA VAL A 139 9.92 17.80 -8.64
C VAL A 139 10.52 16.49 -9.15
N LYS A 140 9.69 15.55 -9.60
CA LYS A 140 10.14 14.29 -10.21
C LYS A 140 10.98 14.55 -11.46
N ARG A 141 10.49 15.36 -12.41
CA ARG A 141 11.27 15.73 -13.62
C ARG A 141 12.59 16.40 -13.28
N PHE A 142 12.61 17.24 -12.26
CA PHE A 142 13.82 17.90 -11.79
C PHE A 142 14.80 16.93 -11.13
N ALA A 143 14.30 16.03 -10.28
CA ALA A 143 15.08 14.99 -9.63
C ALA A 143 15.70 14.04 -10.67
N ASP A 144 14.91 13.61 -11.67
CA ASP A 144 15.35 12.79 -12.79
C ASP A 144 16.48 13.48 -13.58
N LYS A 145 16.38 14.80 -13.81
CA LYS A 145 17.43 15.60 -14.46
C LYS A 145 18.74 15.65 -13.67
N ILE A 146 18.69 15.57 -12.35
CA ILE A 146 19.87 15.58 -11.45
C ILE A 146 20.37 14.14 -11.20
N GLY A 147 19.67 13.11 -11.71
CA GLY A 147 20.02 11.71 -11.43
C GLY A 147 19.72 11.30 -9.98
N THR A 148 18.73 11.95 -9.35
CA THR A 148 18.30 11.66 -7.97
C THR A 148 16.84 11.22 -7.96
N SER A 149 16.43 10.41 -6.98
CA SER A 149 15.01 10.06 -6.84
C SER A 149 14.22 11.20 -6.18
N ASP A 150 12.99 11.44 -6.63
CA ASP A 150 12.07 12.46 -6.09
C ASP A 150 11.91 12.37 -4.56
N HIS A 151 11.78 11.15 -4.03
CA HIS A 151 11.66 10.89 -2.60
C HIS A 151 12.87 11.36 -1.79
N LEU A 152 14.09 11.21 -2.33
CA LEU A 152 15.32 11.63 -1.66
C LEU A 152 15.43 13.15 -1.64
N LEU A 153 15.10 13.80 -2.75
CA LEU A 153 15.13 15.26 -2.84
C LEU A 153 14.10 15.90 -1.89
N LEU A 154 12.89 15.35 -1.84
CA LEU A 154 11.84 15.85 -0.94
C LEU A 154 12.14 15.56 0.54
N SER A 155 12.67 14.38 0.86
CA SER A 155 13.04 14.04 2.24
C SER A 155 14.25 14.82 2.73
N SER A 156 15.25 15.08 1.87
CA SER A 156 16.39 15.92 2.22
C SER A 156 15.96 17.38 2.41
N ALA A 157 15.08 17.91 1.56
CA ALA A 157 14.50 19.24 1.74
C ALA A 157 13.70 19.36 3.04
N ALA A 158 12.85 18.37 3.36
CA ALA A 158 12.10 18.35 4.60
C ALA A 158 13.01 18.28 5.84
N LEU A 159 14.05 17.46 5.79
CA LEU A 159 15.04 17.34 6.85
C LEU A 159 15.85 18.64 7.02
N PHE A 160 16.26 19.27 5.91
CA PHE A 160 16.97 20.54 5.91
C PHE A 160 16.14 21.65 6.59
N VAL A 161 14.87 21.79 6.18
CA VAL A 161 13.94 22.73 6.82
C VAL A 161 13.74 22.41 8.29
N ALA A 162 13.58 21.14 8.65
CA ALA A 162 13.39 20.72 10.03
C ALA A 162 14.58 21.08 10.91
N VAL A 163 15.80 20.97 10.37
CA VAL A 163 17.05 21.39 11.03
C VAL A 163 17.12 22.90 11.17
N ILE A 164 16.82 23.67 10.12
CA ILE A 164 16.77 25.15 10.20
C ILE A 164 15.80 25.61 11.29
N ARG A 165 14.63 24.97 11.36
CA ARG A 165 13.59 25.29 12.34
C ARG A 165 13.88 24.69 13.72
N GLU A 166 14.92 23.86 13.86
CA GLU A 166 15.19 23.01 15.03
C GLU A 166 13.92 22.35 15.59
N SER A 167 13.05 21.87 14.70
CA SER A 167 11.76 21.31 15.08
C SER A 167 11.92 19.84 15.45
N PHE A 168 12.12 19.60 16.76
CA PHE A 168 12.21 18.26 17.34
C PHE A 168 11.04 17.37 16.92
N LEU A 169 9.82 17.90 16.94
CA LEU A 169 8.62 17.15 16.58
C LEU A 169 8.70 16.63 15.15
N VAL A 170 9.12 17.48 14.20
CA VAL A 170 9.25 17.08 12.79
C VAL A 170 10.40 16.08 12.60
N ILE A 171 11.55 16.28 13.24
CA ILE A 171 12.69 15.35 13.13
C ILE A 171 12.34 14.00 13.77
N THR A 172 11.66 13.97 14.91
CA THR A 172 11.15 12.74 15.53
C THR A 172 10.14 12.06 14.62
N ALA A 173 9.20 12.80 14.02
CA ALA A 173 8.24 12.22 13.08
C ALA A 173 8.96 11.63 11.85
N LEU A 174 9.94 12.34 11.28
CA LEU A 174 10.77 11.84 10.19
C LEU A 174 11.55 10.59 10.61
N TYR A 175 12.15 10.57 11.79
CA TYR A 175 12.84 9.41 12.34
C TYR A 175 11.90 8.22 12.52
N LEU A 176 10.70 8.43 13.09
CA LEU A 176 9.72 7.35 13.25
C LEU A 176 9.22 6.84 11.91
N LEU A 177 9.04 7.71 10.92
CA LEU A 177 8.67 7.33 9.56
C LEU A 177 9.80 6.54 8.88
N THR A 178 11.06 6.99 8.99
CA THR A 178 12.22 6.27 8.43
C THR A 178 12.50 4.98 9.17
N TYR A 179 12.29 4.94 10.49
CA TYR A 179 12.40 3.74 11.32
C TYR A 179 11.31 2.72 10.99
N ASN A 180 10.06 3.15 10.86
CA ASN A 180 8.98 2.25 10.47
C ASN A 180 9.19 1.74 9.04
N SER A 181 9.62 2.62 8.12
CA SER A 181 10.02 2.22 6.77
C SER A 181 11.20 1.26 6.80
N TYR A 182 12.21 1.52 7.63
CA TYR A 182 13.37 0.65 7.84
C TYR A 182 12.95 -0.68 8.44
N ARG A 183 12.03 -0.73 9.41
CA ARG A 183 11.56 -1.97 10.04
C ARG A 183 10.74 -2.79 9.06
N LYS A 184 9.77 -2.17 8.38
CA LYS A 184 8.98 -2.79 7.31
C LYS A 184 9.91 -3.35 6.26
N ARG A 185 10.87 -2.55 5.79
CA ARG A 185 11.89 -2.97 4.82
C ARG A 185 12.94 -3.90 5.39
N ASN A 186 13.27 -3.90 6.67
CA ASN A 186 14.20 -4.91 7.18
C ASN A 186 13.50 -6.27 7.15
N ASN A 187 12.19 -6.28 7.39
CA ASN A 187 11.37 -7.49 7.26
C ASN A 187 11.10 -7.83 5.77
N THR A 188 10.87 -6.83 4.90
CA THR A 188 10.49 -7.03 3.48
C THR A 188 11.63 -6.89 2.48
N LEU A 189 12.64 -6.02 2.66
CA LEU A 189 13.92 -5.92 1.92
C LEU A 189 14.97 -6.95 2.35
N VAL A 190 14.98 -7.53 3.56
CA VAL A 190 15.80 -8.76 3.73
C VAL A 190 15.21 -9.89 2.88
N ALA A 191 13.88 -9.88 2.66
CA ALA A 191 13.22 -10.75 1.70
C ALA A 191 13.37 -10.29 0.22
N ALA A 192 13.21 -9.00 -0.07
CA ALA A 192 13.09 -8.41 -1.40
C ALA A 192 14.42 -7.90 -1.98
N ALA A 193 15.37 -7.48 -1.15
CA ALA A 193 16.75 -7.25 -1.58
C ALA A 193 17.52 -8.57 -1.80
N LYS A 194 17.01 -9.69 -1.27
CA LYS A 194 17.40 -11.04 -1.70
C LYS A 194 16.64 -11.54 -2.93
N ALA A 195 15.54 -10.88 -3.31
CA ALA A 195 14.73 -11.20 -4.48
C ALA A 195 14.89 -10.26 -5.68
N GLY A 196 15.56 -9.11 -5.47
CA GLY A 196 15.68 -8.01 -6.42
C GLY A 196 14.31 -7.38 -6.75
N GLU A 197 14.12 -6.10 -6.46
CA GLU A 197 13.30 -5.11 -7.21
C GLU A 197 11.84 -5.35 -7.66
N VAL A 198 11.29 -6.57 -7.73
CA VAL A 198 9.90 -6.82 -8.17
C VAL A 198 8.89 -6.67 -7.02
N VAL A 199 9.32 -6.89 -5.78
CA VAL A 199 8.48 -6.52 -4.62
C VAL A 199 8.42 -5.00 -4.43
N ALA A 200 9.45 -4.27 -4.88
CA ALA A 200 9.38 -2.80 -4.95
C ALA A 200 8.40 -2.33 -6.03
N LEU A 201 8.17 -3.13 -7.08
CA LEU A 201 7.06 -2.91 -8.01
C LEU A 201 5.71 -3.13 -7.34
N ILE A 202 5.54 -4.12 -6.46
CA ILE A 202 4.29 -4.32 -5.70
C ILE A 202 4.00 -3.15 -4.75
N ASP A 203 5.03 -2.59 -4.09
CA ASP A 203 4.87 -1.35 -3.30
C ASP A 203 4.59 -0.11 -4.20
N SER A 204 5.01 -0.15 -5.47
CA SER A 204 4.68 0.87 -6.48
C SER A 204 3.33 0.65 -7.18
N GLU A 205 2.80 -0.57 -7.07
CA GLU A 205 1.52 -1.00 -7.62
C GLU A 205 0.38 -0.90 -6.62
N ASN A 206 0.65 -0.40 -5.39
CA ASN A 206 -0.34 0.28 -4.55
C ASN A 206 -0.81 1.57 -5.25
N ARG A 207 -1.45 1.37 -6.40
CA ARG A 207 -2.17 2.33 -7.18
C ARG A 207 -3.22 2.85 -6.23
N GLU A 208 -3.16 4.14 -5.95
CA GLU A 208 -4.19 4.74 -5.13
C GLU A 208 -5.54 4.47 -5.82
N PRO A 209 -6.60 4.10 -5.08
CA PRO A 209 -7.90 3.87 -5.68
C PRO A 209 -8.26 5.06 -6.57
N LYS A 210 -8.80 4.79 -7.77
CA LYS A 210 -9.08 5.85 -8.76
C LYS A 210 -9.88 7.01 -8.16
N ASN A 211 -10.83 6.71 -7.26
CA ASN A 211 -11.64 7.69 -6.56
C ASN A 211 -10.82 8.59 -5.63
N VAL A 212 -9.83 8.03 -4.93
CA VAL A 212 -8.92 8.78 -4.05
C VAL A 212 -7.98 9.66 -4.88
N GLN A 213 -7.50 9.17 -6.02
CA GLN A 213 -6.70 9.98 -6.95
C GLN A 213 -7.51 11.14 -7.54
N GLN A 214 -8.73 10.88 -8.01
CA GLN A 214 -9.63 11.90 -8.53
C GLN A 214 -9.93 12.97 -7.49
N TYR A 215 -10.24 12.57 -6.26
CA TYR A 215 -10.41 13.50 -5.15
C TYR A 215 -9.14 14.34 -4.93
N ALA A 216 -7.97 13.71 -4.84
CA ALA A 216 -6.72 14.41 -4.65
C ALA A 216 -6.43 15.42 -5.78
N GLU A 217 -6.75 15.07 -7.03
CA GLU A 217 -6.59 15.98 -8.18
C GLU A 217 -7.57 17.16 -8.13
N ILE A 218 -8.84 16.93 -7.80
CA ILE A 218 -9.87 17.98 -7.71
C ILE A 218 -9.50 18.95 -6.58
N VAL A 219 -9.25 18.44 -5.38
CA VAL A 219 -8.89 19.24 -4.20
C VAL A 219 -7.59 20.00 -4.43
N SER A 220 -6.59 19.39 -5.07
CA SER A 220 -5.35 20.08 -5.43
C SER A 220 -5.57 21.24 -6.39
N LYS A 221 -6.36 21.04 -7.45
CA LYS A 221 -6.66 22.10 -8.44
C LYS A 221 -7.42 23.25 -7.79
N LEU A 222 -8.44 22.92 -7.00
CA LEU A 222 -9.22 23.92 -6.27
C LEU A 222 -8.36 24.69 -5.26
N GLY A 223 -7.54 23.98 -4.48
CA GLY A 223 -6.64 24.60 -3.51
C GLY A 223 -5.63 25.55 -4.15
N LEU A 224 -5.02 25.15 -5.27
CA LEU A 224 -4.10 26.00 -6.03
C LEU A 224 -4.80 27.24 -6.61
N LEU A 225 -5.98 27.07 -7.21
CA LEU A 225 -6.76 28.18 -7.77
C LEU A 225 -7.15 29.17 -6.67
N LEU A 226 -7.70 28.68 -5.56
CA LEU A 226 -8.11 29.51 -4.43
C LEU A 226 -6.92 30.25 -3.82
N ALA A 227 -5.81 29.57 -3.58
CA ALA A 227 -4.60 30.21 -3.07
C ALA A 227 -4.07 31.29 -4.03
N LEU A 228 -3.90 30.98 -5.32
CA LEU A 228 -3.42 31.97 -6.29
C LEU A 228 -4.38 33.16 -6.42
N SER A 229 -5.68 32.91 -6.42
CA SER A 229 -6.69 33.98 -6.45
C SER A 229 -6.60 34.85 -5.20
N SER A 230 -6.42 34.26 -4.02
CA SER A 230 -6.27 35.01 -2.77
C SER A 230 -5.01 35.85 -2.80
N LEU A 231 -3.89 35.31 -3.31
CA LEU A 231 -2.64 36.04 -3.43
C LEU A 231 -2.78 37.24 -4.37
N LEU A 232 -3.44 37.07 -5.52
CA LEU A 232 -3.64 38.15 -6.48
C LEU A 232 -4.54 39.27 -5.93
N ILE A 233 -5.61 38.90 -5.22
CA ILE A 233 -6.61 39.85 -4.71
C ILE A 233 -6.09 40.55 -3.45
N THR A 234 -5.63 39.78 -2.47
CA THR A 234 -5.26 40.30 -1.15
C THR A 234 -3.80 40.74 -1.05
N ARG A 235 -2.93 40.21 -1.94
CA ARG A 235 -1.46 40.35 -1.87
C ARG A 235 -0.87 39.85 -0.54
N ASP A 236 -1.59 38.97 0.15
CA ASP A 236 -1.16 38.40 1.42
C ASP A 236 -0.55 36.98 1.22
N PRO A 237 0.78 36.83 1.36
CA PRO A 237 1.45 35.53 1.24
C PRO A 237 1.09 34.55 2.36
N LEU A 238 0.64 35.04 3.52
CA LEU A 238 0.22 34.19 4.64
C LEU A 238 -1.13 33.53 4.34
N LEU A 239 -2.07 34.28 3.75
CA LEU A 239 -3.34 33.70 3.32
C LEU A 239 -3.13 32.67 2.20
N PHE A 240 -2.27 32.98 1.23
CA PHE A 240 -1.88 32.06 0.16
C PHE A 240 -1.35 30.73 0.71
N SER A 241 -0.34 30.79 1.59
CA SER A 241 0.27 29.60 2.19
C SER A 241 -0.72 28.82 3.04
N THR A 242 -1.57 29.51 3.79
CA THR A 242 -2.61 28.89 4.63
C THR A 242 -3.62 28.11 3.80
N LEU A 243 -4.08 28.68 2.68
CA LEU A 243 -5.01 27.98 1.78
C LEU A 243 -4.37 26.74 1.16
N LEU A 244 -3.09 26.82 0.77
CA LEU A 244 -2.39 25.63 0.26
C LEU A 244 -2.23 24.53 1.31
N VAL A 245 -2.02 24.89 2.58
CA VAL A 245 -1.97 23.90 3.66
C VAL A 245 -3.38 23.33 3.92
N ALA A 246 -4.41 24.18 3.94
CA ALA A 246 -5.79 23.78 4.19
C ALA A 246 -6.32 22.81 3.12
N PHE A 247 -5.97 23.03 1.84
CA PHE A 247 -6.37 22.18 0.72
C PHE A 247 -5.34 21.10 0.35
N ASN A 248 -4.47 20.71 1.29
CA ASN A 248 -3.51 19.64 1.04
C ASN A 248 -4.23 18.27 0.98
N PRO A 249 -4.21 17.54 -0.15
CA PRO A 249 -4.91 16.26 -0.27
C PRO A 249 -4.19 15.12 0.47
N ARG A 250 -2.92 15.32 0.86
CA ARG A 250 -2.05 14.25 1.35
C ARG A 250 -2.57 13.53 2.59
N PRO A 251 -3.15 14.18 3.61
CA PRO A 251 -3.71 13.47 4.77
C PRO A 251 -4.81 12.47 4.37
N ALA A 252 -5.66 12.84 3.41
CA ALA A 252 -6.70 11.97 2.89
C ALA A 252 -6.13 10.79 2.10
N VAL A 253 -5.17 11.05 1.22
CA VAL A 253 -4.51 10.01 0.40
C VAL A 253 -3.72 9.02 1.27
N VAL A 254 -2.95 9.53 2.24
CA VAL A 254 -2.13 8.69 3.13
C VAL A 254 -2.99 7.83 4.04
N SER A 255 -4.06 8.38 4.62
CA SER A 255 -4.99 7.61 5.45
C SER A 255 -5.73 6.55 4.65
N ALA A 256 -6.16 6.86 3.42
CA ALA A 256 -6.78 5.90 2.52
C ALA A 256 -5.82 4.76 2.14
N ARG A 257 -4.56 5.09 1.78
CA ARG A 257 -3.52 4.10 1.50
C ARG A 257 -3.22 3.24 2.73
N TYR A 258 -3.12 3.84 3.91
CA TYR A 258 -2.90 3.08 5.13
C TYR A 258 -4.05 2.10 5.41
N GLY A 259 -5.30 2.56 5.28
CA GLY A 259 -6.48 1.72 5.43
C GLY A 259 -6.50 0.57 4.44
N LEU A 260 -6.17 0.83 3.16
CA LEU A 260 -6.08 -0.20 2.12
C LEU A 260 -5.00 -1.23 2.44
N ASN A 261 -3.77 -0.78 2.72
CA ASN A 261 -2.66 -1.68 3.04
C ASN A 261 -2.95 -2.49 4.31
N HIS A 262 -3.63 -1.91 5.30
CA HIS A 262 -4.00 -2.64 6.51
C HIS A 262 -5.10 -3.67 6.24
N ALA A 263 -6.11 -3.31 5.46
CA ALA A 263 -7.14 -4.22 5.01
C ALA A 263 -6.55 -5.39 4.23
N GLU A 264 -5.56 -5.14 3.38
CA GLU A 264 -4.82 -6.17 2.66
C GLU A 264 -4.06 -7.10 3.61
N ILE A 265 -3.32 -6.54 4.58
CA ILE A 265 -2.64 -7.33 5.60
C ILE A 265 -3.63 -8.23 6.33
N LEU A 266 -4.77 -7.70 6.78
CA LEU A 266 -5.80 -8.48 7.49
C LEU A 266 -6.37 -9.60 6.62
N THR A 267 -6.66 -9.32 5.34
CA THR A 267 -7.12 -10.37 4.42
C THR A 267 -6.06 -11.44 4.21
N HIS A 268 -4.78 -11.07 4.14
CA HIS A 268 -3.68 -12.04 4.05
C HIS A 268 -3.54 -12.86 5.33
N GLU A 269 -3.55 -12.23 6.51
CA GLU A 269 -3.46 -12.89 7.81
C GLU A 269 -4.62 -13.89 8.03
N ASP A 270 -5.83 -13.54 7.60
CA ASP A 270 -6.99 -14.41 7.68
C ASP A 270 -7.02 -15.50 6.58
N CYS A 271 -5.99 -15.57 5.73
CA CYS A 271 -5.95 -16.46 4.55
C CYS A 271 -7.16 -16.29 3.62
N ARG A 272 -7.74 -15.08 3.63
CA ARG A 272 -8.76 -14.66 2.67
C ARG A 272 -8.08 -14.34 1.36
N TYR A 273 -8.81 -14.47 0.25
CA TYR A 273 -8.21 -14.03 -1.00
C TYR A 273 -8.03 -12.53 -1.01
N ILE A 274 -6.90 -12.13 -1.55
CA ILE A 274 -6.81 -10.88 -2.26
C ILE A 274 -6.37 -11.23 -3.67
N PRO A 275 -7.08 -10.74 -4.69
CA PRO A 275 -6.67 -10.89 -6.07
C PRO A 275 -5.49 -9.98 -6.43
N MET A 276 -4.45 -9.89 -5.57
CA MET A 276 -3.24 -9.09 -5.83
C MET A 276 -2.55 -9.54 -7.12
N HIS A 277 -2.57 -10.84 -7.41
CA HIS A 277 -2.00 -11.38 -8.65
C HIS A 277 -2.77 -10.99 -9.92
N THR A 278 -4.01 -10.51 -9.76
CA THR A 278 -4.84 -10.04 -10.87
C THR A 278 -4.62 -8.55 -11.18
N GLY A 279 -3.83 -7.85 -10.33
CA GLY A 279 -3.69 -6.39 -10.38
C GLY A 279 -4.99 -5.67 -10.02
N MET A 280 -5.81 -6.29 -9.16
CA MET A 280 -7.05 -5.72 -8.65
C MET A 280 -6.92 -5.48 -7.16
N ASP A 281 -7.21 -4.26 -6.74
CA ASP A 281 -7.20 -3.87 -5.35
C ASP A 281 -8.53 -4.26 -4.67
N LEU A 282 -8.53 -4.37 -3.34
CA LEU A 282 -9.76 -4.60 -2.56
C LEU A 282 -10.85 -3.57 -2.88
N TYR A 283 -10.46 -2.34 -3.23
CA TYR A 283 -11.40 -1.29 -3.61
C TYR A 283 -12.05 -1.55 -4.97
N GLU A 284 -11.27 -1.99 -5.97
CA GLU A 284 -11.78 -2.31 -7.31
C GLU A 284 -12.72 -3.53 -7.28
N LEU A 285 -12.64 -4.39 -6.26
CA LEU A 285 -13.57 -5.51 -6.04
C LEU A 285 -15.04 -5.04 -5.97
N LEU A 286 -15.27 -3.87 -5.36
CA LEU A 286 -16.60 -3.30 -5.19
C LEU A 286 -17.09 -2.53 -6.41
N ASP A 287 -16.20 -2.24 -7.35
CA ASP A 287 -16.55 -1.56 -8.60
C ASP A 287 -16.98 -2.57 -9.68
N ALA A 288 -16.83 -3.87 -9.43
CA ALA A 288 -17.43 -4.91 -10.25
C ALA A 288 -18.95 -4.73 -10.30
N ARG A 289 -19.56 -5.07 -11.43
CA ARG A 289 -21.02 -4.96 -11.65
C ARG A 289 -21.74 -6.28 -11.45
N GLU A 290 -21.04 -7.38 -11.66
CA GLU A 290 -21.63 -8.71 -11.67
C GLU A 290 -20.71 -9.72 -10.99
N ILE A 291 -21.26 -10.56 -10.12
CA ILE A 291 -20.61 -11.77 -9.61
C ILE A 291 -21.29 -12.95 -10.27
N VAL A 292 -20.51 -13.67 -11.03
CA VAL A 292 -20.94 -14.77 -11.87
C VAL A 292 -20.50 -16.06 -11.19
N ILE A 293 -21.42 -16.90 -10.74
CA ILE A 293 -21.10 -18.20 -10.17
C ILE A 293 -21.11 -19.23 -11.30
N LEU A 294 -19.97 -19.88 -11.54
CA LEU A 294 -19.90 -21.00 -12.49
C LEU A 294 -20.38 -22.27 -11.80
N SER A 295 -21.57 -22.71 -12.19
CA SER A 295 -22.06 -24.05 -11.92
C SER A 295 -21.62 -24.96 -13.05
N THR A 296 -20.72 -25.91 -12.77
CA THR A 296 -20.33 -26.90 -13.79
C THR A 296 -21.48 -27.87 -14.01
N ASN A 297 -22.24 -27.64 -15.07
CA ASN A 297 -23.21 -28.60 -15.61
C ASN A 297 -22.46 -29.73 -16.34
N ASP A 298 -21.75 -30.57 -15.60
CA ASP A 298 -21.18 -31.78 -16.18
C ASP A 298 -22.31 -32.80 -16.36
N ALA A 299 -22.74 -33.04 -17.60
CA ALA A 299 -23.95 -33.84 -17.91
C ALA A 299 -23.93 -35.28 -17.34
N LYS A 300 -22.78 -35.76 -16.85
CA LYS A 300 -22.59 -37.08 -16.24
C LYS A 300 -22.70 -37.09 -14.71
N ASN A 301 -22.57 -35.95 -14.05
CA ASN A 301 -22.70 -35.82 -12.60
C ASN A 301 -23.64 -34.64 -12.31
N PRO A 302 -24.90 -34.86 -11.86
CA PRO A 302 -25.76 -33.76 -11.48
C PRO A 302 -25.01 -32.86 -10.50
N PRO A 303 -25.06 -31.51 -10.67
CA PRO A 303 -24.25 -30.60 -9.89
C PRO A 303 -24.46 -30.92 -8.42
N LYS A 304 -23.40 -31.38 -7.76
CA LYS A 304 -23.43 -31.65 -6.32
C LYS A 304 -23.51 -30.30 -5.62
N ILE A 305 -24.77 -29.91 -5.43
CA ILE A 305 -25.26 -28.96 -4.46
C ILE A 305 -24.79 -27.54 -4.79
N PHE A 306 -25.72 -26.80 -5.39
CA PHE A 306 -25.80 -25.34 -5.27
C PHE A 306 -25.26 -24.90 -3.90
N PRO A 307 -24.60 -23.74 -3.79
CA PRO A 307 -24.32 -23.21 -2.47
C PRO A 307 -25.59 -23.26 -1.64
N PRO A 308 -25.52 -23.60 -0.33
CA PRO A 308 -26.69 -23.63 0.52
C PRO A 308 -27.44 -22.32 0.29
N LEU A 309 -28.75 -22.39 0.02
CA LEU A 309 -29.58 -21.25 -0.42
C LEU A 309 -29.33 -19.96 0.41
N ALA A 310 -28.96 -20.17 1.68
CA ALA A 310 -28.52 -19.15 2.62
C ALA A 310 -27.27 -18.35 2.19
N GLU A 311 -26.23 -18.96 1.61
CA GLU A 311 -25.04 -18.27 1.11
C GLU A 311 -25.34 -17.45 -0.13
N PHE A 312 -26.13 -17.99 -1.06
CA PHE A 312 -26.58 -17.24 -2.23
C PHE A 312 -27.45 -16.04 -1.82
N ALA A 313 -28.38 -16.23 -0.87
CA ALA A 313 -29.18 -15.14 -0.32
C ALA A 313 -28.31 -14.08 0.40
N LYS A 314 -27.28 -14.49 1.15
CA LYS A 314 -26.31 -13.57 1.78
C LYS A 314 -25.53 -12.80 0.73
N MET A 315 -25.07 -13.46 -0.34
CA MET A 315 -24.40 -12.79 -1.45
C MET A 315 -25.32 -11.79 -2.11
N HIS A 316 -26.56 -12.16 -2.43
CA HIS A 316 -27.55 -11.28 -3.05
C HIS A 316 -27.92 -10.09 -2.15
N HIS A 317 -27.98 -10.28 -0.83
CA HIS A 317 -28.20 -9.18 0.11
C HIS A 317 -27.05 -8.18 0.07
N ILE A 318 -25.79 -8.65 0.17
CA ILE A 318 -24.63 -7.76 0.07
C ILE A 318 -24.56 -7.11 -1.31
N SER A 319 -24.85 -7.88 -2.35
CA SER A 319 -24.78 -7.40 -3.72
C SER A 319 -25.81 -6.29 -3.96
N SER A 320 -27.02 -6.41 -3.39
CA SER A 320 -28.06 -5.37 -3.46
C SER A 320 -27.63 -4.05 -2.80
N ILE A 321 -26.85 -4.10 -1.72
CA ILE A 321 -26.32 -2.90 -1.06
C ILE A 321 -25.29 -2.19 -1.95
N TYR A 322 -24.51 -2.95 -2.73
CA TYR A 322 -23.39 -2.42 -3.52
C TYR A 322 -23.63 -2.45 -5.04
N THR A 323 -24.89 -2.53 -5.48
CA THR A 323 -25.26 -2.57 -6.92
C THR A 323 -24.58 -3.69 -7.73
N LEU A 324 -24.18 -4.77 -7.06
CA LEU A 324 -23.64 -5.97 -7.68
C LEU A 324 -24.81 -6.89 -8.07
N SER A 325 -24.88 -7.27 -9.33
CA SER A 325 -25.76 -8.35 -9.79
C SER A 325 -25.09 -9.69 -9.50
N VAL A 326 -25.87 -10.68 -9.04
CA VAL A 326 -25.37 -12.06 -8.89
C VAL A 326 -26.11 -12.90 -9.91
N SER A 327 -25.37 -13.48 -10.85
CA SER A 327 -25.93 -14.33 -11.90
C SER A 327 -25.26 -15.69 -11.91
N GLU A 328 -26.03 -16.68 -12.38
CA GLU A 328 -25.49 -17.99 -12.68
C GLU A 328 -24.97 -17.98 -14.12
N PHE A 329 -23.71 -18.35 -14.33
CA PHE A 329 -23.18 -18.44 -15.68
C PHE A 329 -23.65 -19.75 -16.31
N THR A 330 -24.45 -19.66 -17.35
CA THR A 330 -24.85 -20.82 -18.16
C THR A 330 -24.03 -20.96 -19.43
N GLU A 331 -23.24 -19.95 -19.80
CA GLU A 331 -22.44 -19.97 -21.01
C GLU A 331 -21.14 -20.78 -20.84
N PRO A 332 -20.64 -21.43 -21.91
CA PRO A 332 -19.35 -22.09 -21.86
C PRO A 332 -18.24 -21.06 -21.61
N ILE A 333 -17.32 -21.37 -20.70
CA ILE A 333 -16.15 -20.53 -20.40
C ILE A 333 -15.37 -20.35 -21.72
N PRO A 334 -15.17 -19.10 -22.20
CA PRO A 334 -14.45 -18.88 -23.44
C PRO A 334 -13.05 -19.48 -23.35
N ASP A 335 -12.60 -20.18 -24.42
CA ASP A 335 -11.28 -20.81 -24.45
C ASP A 335 -10.20 -19.75 -24.20
N VAL A 336 -9.52 -19.91 -23.06
CA VAL A 336 -8.53 -19.00 -22.49
C VAL A 336 -7.22 -19.15 -23.26
N ARG A 337 -7.22 -18.79 -24.54
CA ARG A 337 -5.98 -18.60 -25.29
C ARG A 337 -5.52 -17.17 -25.09
N GLU A 338 -4.24 -17.03 -24.70
CA GLU A 338 -3.54 -15.80 -24.30
C GLU A 338 -3.97 -14.55 -25.07
N ARG A 339 -5.04 -13.89 -24.63
CA ARG A 339 -5.40 -12.55 -25.09
C ARG A 339 -4.58 -11.52 -24.32
N GLU A 340 -4.20 -10.46 -25.03
CA GLU A 340 -3.39 -9.37 -24.49
C GLU A 340 -4.00 -8.79 -23.21
N ARG A 341 -3.15 -8.59 -22.20
CA ARG A 341 -3.56 -8.04 -20.90
C ARG A 341 -3.84 -6.54 -21.03
N HIS A 342 -5.10 -6.15 -21.21
CA HIS A 342 -5.50 -4.74 -21.08
C HIS A 342 -5.68 -4.35 -19.61
N ALA A 343 -4.58 -4.06 -18.91
CA ALA A 343 -4.55 -3.76 -17.47
C ALA A 343 -5.36 -2.52 -17.00
N ASN A 344 -5.89 -1.70 -17.91
CA ASN A 344 -6.53 -0.43 -17.57
C ASN A 344 -8.07 -0.44 -17.64
N ARG A 345 -8.71 -1.50 -18.15
CA ARG A 345 -10.18 -1.55 -18.22
C ARG A 345 -10.77 -1.86 -16.83
N PRO A 346 -11.84 -1.17 -16.41
CA PRO A 346 -12.52 -1.52 -15.15
C PRO A 346 -13.00 -2.96 -15.21
N ILE A 347 -12.99 -3.63 -14.05
CA ILE A 347 -13.50 -4.99 -13.93
C ILE A 347 -15.02 -4.91 -13.88
N GLU A 348 -15.68 -5.64 -14.76
CA GLU A 348 -17.15 -5.65 -14.82
C GLU A 348 -17.70 -6.91 -14.17
N LYS A 349 -17.02 -8.06 -14.32
CA LYS A 349 -17.51 -9.33 -13.78
C LYS A 349 -16.46 -10.11 -12.99
N ILE A 350 -16.87 -10.64 -11.85
CA ILE A 350 -16.09 -11.56 -11.02
C ILE A 350 -16.68 -12.95 -11.21
N VAL A 351 -15.91 -13.85 -11.80
CA VAL A 351 -16.31 -15.21 -12.10
C VAL A 351 -15.77 -16.16 -11.02
N LEU A 352 -16.67 -16.78 -10.26
CA LEU A 352 -16.32 -17.73 -9.20
C LEU A 352 -16.29 -19.14 -9.76
N LEU A 353 -15.10 -19.74 -9.70
CA LEU A 353 -14.83 -21.12 -10.04
C LEU A 353 -15.02 -21.99 -8.80
N SER A 354 -15.79 -23.07 -8.93
CA SER A 354 -15.85 -24.13 -7.91
C SER A 354 -14.45 -24.72 -7.65
N GLU A 355 -14.19 -25.12 -6.40
CA GLU A 355 -12.90 -25.69 -6.01
C GLU A 355 -12.53 -26.95 -6.80
N GLU A 356 -13.52 -27.67 -7.33
CA GLU A 356 -13.33 -28.89 -8.11
C GLU A 356 -12.81 -28.62 -9.53
N VAL A 357 -12.91 -27.39 -10.04
CA VAL A 357 -12.49 -27.04 -11.40
C VAL A 357 -10.98 -26.89 -11.46
N ILE A 358 -10.30 -27.90 -12.03
CA ILE A 358 -8.87 -27.88 -12.32
C ILE A 358 -8.64 -27.08 -13.61
N TYR A 359 -8.68 -25.75 -13.52
CA TYR A 359 -8.31 -24.87 -14.63
C TYR A 359 -6.87 -24.36 -14.48
N PRO A 360 -6.04 -24.33 -15.54
CA PRO A 360 -4.65 -23.85 -15.46
C PRO A 360 -4.54 -22.32 -15.26
N ALA A 361 -5.63 -21.57 -15.46
CA ALA A 361 -5.70 -20.11 -15.35
C ALA A 361 -6.39 -19.64 -14.05
N VAL A 362 -6.11 -20.30 -12.93
CA VAL A 362 -6.67 -19.89 -11.63
C VAL A 362 -6.15 -18.49 -11.29
N HIS A 363 -7.05 -17.56 -10.94
CA HIS A 363 -6.70 -16.21 -10.52
C HIS A 363 -6.08 -15.32 -11.59
N GLN A 364 -6.60 -15.40 -12.80
CA GLN A 364 -6.18 -14.53 -13.89
C GLN A 364 -7.23 -13.45 -14.17
N ARG A 365 -6.75 -12.21 -14.39
CA ARG A 365 -7.55 -11.15 -15.00
C ARG A 365 -7.51 -11.30 -16.51
N GLN A 366 -8.69 -11.28 -17.13
CA GLN A 366 -8.87 -11.30 -18.57
C GLN A 366 -9.82 -10.17 -18.94
N ASP A 367 -9.28 -9.11 -19.52
CA ASP A 367 -10.03 -7.90 -19.85
C ASP A 367 -10.83 -7.36 -18.64
N HIS A 368 -12.14 -7.59 -18.65
CA HIS A 368 -13.14 -7.15 -17.68
C HIS A 368 -13.62 -8.27 -16.75
N LEU A 369 -13.07 -9.48 -16.91
CA LEU A 369 -13.39 -10.70 -16.16
C LEU A 369 -12.25 -11.06 -15.21
N ILE A 370 -12.60 -11.47 -14.00
CA ILE A 370 -11.64 -12.03 -13.04
C ILE A 370 -12.12 -13.40 -12.59
N TYR A 371 -11.29 -14.42 -12.78
CA TYR A 371 -11.59 -15.78 -12.37
C TYR A 371 -11.02 -16.06 -10.98
N LEU A 372 -11.88 -16.34 -10.00
CA LEU A 372 -11.51 -16.62 -8.62
C LEU A 372 -11.89 -18.06 -8.26
N ARG A 373 -10.94 -18.85 -7.79
CA ARG A 373 -11.21 -20.18 -7.21
C ARG A 373 -11.18 -20.08 -5.70
N GLN A 374 -12.35 -19.96 -5.07
CA GLN A 374 -12.49 -19.83 -3.63
C GLN A 374 -13.83 -20.29 -3.12
N SER A 375 -13.87 -20.60 -1.81
CA SER A 375 -15.13 -20.72 -1.09
C SER A 375 -15.90 -19.41 -1.16
N GLN A 376 -17.22 -19.52 -1.32
CA GLN A 376 -18.10 -18.36 -1.39
C GLN A 376 -18.08 -17.55 -0.10
N GLN A 377 -17.92 -18.21 1.04
CA GLN A 377 -17.76 -17.56 2.33
C GLN A 377 -16.51 -16.67 2.38
N ALA A 378 -15.36 -17.13 1.88
CA ALA A 378 -14.15 -16.33 1.86
C ALA A 378 -14.33 -15.08 0.99
N LEU A 379 -14.95 -15.21 -0.20
CA LEU A 379 -15.29 -14.06 -1.03
C LEU A 379 -16.26 -13.10 -0.32
N LEU A 380 -17.30 -13.62 0.33
CA LEU A 380 -18.29 -12.81 1.04
C LEU A 380 -17.63 -11.98 2.14
N GLU A 381 -16.69 -12.58 2.88
CA GLU A 381 -15.92 -11.86 3.90
C GLU A 381 -14.98 -10.82 3.29
N THR A 382 -14.32 -11.14 2.18
CA THR A 382 -13.50 -10.16 1.43
C THR A 382 -14.36 -8.99 0.93
N LEU A 383 -15.57 -9.24 0.41
CA LEU A 383 -16.52 -8.21 -0.02
C LEU A 383 -17.01 -7.35 1.14
N ARG A 384 -17.25 -7.94 2.32
CA ARG A 384 -17.61 -7.17 3.53
C ARG A 384 -16.47 -6.28 4.00
N LEU A 385 -15.24 -6.79 3.94
CA LEU A 385 -14.06 -6.05 4.35
C LEU A 385 -13.77 -4.92 3.38
N SER A 386 -13.87 -5.15 2.06
CA SER A 386 -13.74 -4.09 1.06
C SER A 386 -14.83 -3.03 1.24
N ALA A 387 -16.08 -3.44 1.48
CA ALA A 387 -17.19 -2.52 1.73
C ALA A 387 -16.92 -1.58 2.91
N ARG A 388 -16.52 -2.14 4.07
CA ARG A 388 -16.16 -1.34 5.25
C ARG A 388 -14.98 -0.41 4.96
N LEU A 389 -14.00 -0.87 4.19
CA LEU A 389 -12.87 -0.06 3.77
C LEU A 389 -13.33 1.12 2.90
N ARG A 390 -14.22 0.91 1.94
CA ARG A 390 -14.80 1.98 1.10
C ARG A 390 -15.55 3.00 1.92
N ASP A 391 -16.33 2.57 2.91
CA ASP A 391 -17.05 3.47 3.82
C ASP A 391 -16.08 4.27 4.70
N ASN A 392 -15.03 3.64 5.21
CA ASN A 392 -13.97 4.31 5.98
C ASN A 392 -13.23 5.36 5.14
N ILE A 393 -12.84 5.00 3.92
CA ILE A 393 -12.17 5.93 2.99
C ILE A 393 -13.10 7.09 2.67
N THR A 394 -14.36 6.84 2.32
CA THR A 394 -15.35 7.88 2.01
C THR A 394 -15.56 8.83 3.20
N ARG A 395 -15.73 8.28 4.41
CA ARG A 395 -15.84 9.09 5.63
C ARG A 395 -14.60 9.94 5.85
N ASN A 396 -13.41 9.37 5.73
CA ASN A 396 -12.16 10.13 5.86
C ASN A 396 -12.07 11.25 4.83
N LEU A 397 -12.44 11.01 3.57
CA LEU A 397 -12.47 12.05 2.53
C LEU A 397 -13.42 13.19 2.92
N ILE A 398 -14.63 12.87 3.41
CA ILE A 398 -15.60 13.87 3.90
C ILE A 398 -15.03 14.66 5.09
N TYR A 399 -14.49 13.98 6.10
CA TYR A 399 -13.87 14.66 7.25
C TYR A 399 -12.73 15.58 6.81
N THR A 400 -11.90 15.14 5.87
CA THR A 400 -10.82 15.97 5.34
C THR A 400 -11.36 17.22 4.65
N SER A 401 -12.43 17.10 3.86
CA SER A 401 -13.09 18.24 3.22
C SER A 401 -13.66 19.22 4.24
N VAL A 402 -14.34 18.73 5.28
CA VAL A 402 -14.92 19.58 6.34
C VAL A 402 -13.83 20.34 7.09
N VAL A 403 -12.71 19.69 7.43
CA VAL A 403 -11.60 20.35 8.11
C VAL A 403 -10.93 21.38 7.19
N SER A 404 -10.70 21.06 5.92
CA SER A 404 -10.18 22.01 4.94
C SER A 404 -11.06 23.26 4.82
N LEU A 405 -12.39 23.09 4.77
CA LEU A 405 -13.35 24.19 4.75
C LEU A 405 -13.31 25.01 6.06
N THR A 406 -13.22 24.34 7.20
CA THR A 406 -13.15 25.01 8.52
C THR A 406 -11.86 25.83 8.65
N LEU A 407 -10.72 25.26 8.26
CA LEU A 407 -9.42 25.96 8.25
C LEU A 407 -9.45 27.15 7.30
N THR A 408 -10.10 26.99 6.13
CA THR A 408 -10.31 28.08 5.17
C THR A 408 -11.13 29.22 5.80
N ALA A 409 -12.26 28.91 6.44
CA ALA A 409 -13.09 29.90 7.12
C ALA A 409 -12.34 30.63 8.24
N LEU A 410 -11.57 29.89 9.04
CA LEU A 410 -10.73 30.48 10.10
C LEU A 410 -9.63 31.38 9.53
N SER A 411 -9.04 31.02 8.39
CA SER A 411 -8.01 31.84 7.74
C SER A 411 -8.58 33.16 7.23
N LEU A 412 -9.81 33.16 6.71
CA LEU A 412 -10.52 34.37 6.30
C LEU A 412 -10.87 35.26 7.51
N GLY A 413 -11.10 34.68 8.68
CA GLY A 413 -11.34 35.39 9.93
C GLY A 413 -10.11 36.07 10.56
N ARG A 414 -8.96 36.14 9.85
CA ARG A 414 -7.69 36.69 10.35
C ARG A 414 -7.20 36.04 11.65
N VAL A 415 -7.45 34.75 11.83
CA VAL A 415 -6.88 34.00 12.96
C VAL A 415 -5.36 33.93 12.79
N HIS A 416 -4.62 34.18 13.87
CA HIS A 416 -3.15 34.22 13.85
C HIS A 416 -2.57 32.91 13.26
N PRO A 417 -1.61 32.97 12.31
CA PRO A 417 -1.12 31.82 11.54
C PRO A 417 -0.58 30.67 12.41
N ASN A 418 0.03 30.99 13.56
CA ASN A 418 0.52 30.00 14.53
C ASN A 418 -0.60 29.07 15.06
N LYS A 419 -1.84 29.55 15.23
CA LYS A 419 -2.96 28.71 15.66
C LYS A 419 -3.42 27.77 14.55
N ILE A 420 -3.35 28.22 13.30
CA ILE A 420 -3.78 27.43 12.13
C ILE A 420 -2.84 26.23 11.92
N ASN A 421 -1.53 26.41 12.09
CA ASN A 421 -0.59 25.29 12.00
C ASN A 421 -0.75 24.28 13.11
N LEU A 422 -1.00 24.72 14.34
CA LEU A 422 -1.28 23.81 15.45
C LEU A 422 -2.52 22.94 15.14
N LEU A 423 -3.54 23.55 14.53
CA LEU A 423 -4.74 22.83 14.08
C LEU A 423 -4.44 21.89 12.91
N ALA A 424 -3.61 22.29 11.94
CA ALA A 424 -3.23 21.45 10.81
C ALA A 424 -2.35 20.24 11.23
N ASP A 425 -1.41 20.46 12.15
CA ASP A 425 -0.58 19.40 12.74
C ASP A 425 -1.44 18.47 13.60
N GLY A 426 -2.28 19.04 14.48
CA GLY A 426 -3.25 18.29 15.28
C GLY A 426 -4.21 17.47 14.42
N TYR A 427 -4.62 18.01 13.28
CA TYR A 427 -5.46 17.31 12.30
C TYR A 427 -4.72 16.17 11.59
N THR A 428 -3.45 16.36 11.23
CA THR A 428 -2.63 15.29 10.63
C THR A 428 -2.46 14.14 11.63
N ILE A 429 -2.24 14.46 12.90
CA ILE A 429 -2.17 13.47 13.98
C ILE A 429 -3.54 12.82 14.21
N ALA A 430 -4.63 13.58 14.23
CA ALA A 430 -5.99 13.07 14.43
C ALA A 430 -6.45 12.18 13.28
N SER A 431 -6.11 12.51 12.03
CA SER A 431 -6.43 11.67 10.86
C SER A 431 -5.65 10.36 10.85
N LEU A 432 -4.38 10.37 11.31
CA LEU A 432 -3.62 9.15 11.56
C LEU A 432 -4.21 8.35 12.74
N GLY A 433 -4.60 9.02 13.82
CA GLY A 433 -5.26 8.39 14.97
C GLY A 433 -6.64 7.82 14.61
N LEU A 434 -7.40 8.48 13.72
CA LEU A 434 -8.66 7.96 13.19
C LEU A 434 -8.43 6.73 12.33
N ALA A 435 -7.38 6.73 11.49
CA ALA A 435 -6.97 5.55 10.72
C ALA A 435 -6.50 4.39 11.61
N GLU A 436 -5.97 4.70 12.80
CA GLU A 436 -5.59 3.69 13.79
C GLU A 436 -6.79 3.22 14.64
N SER A 437 -7.73 4.10 14.97
CA SER A 437 -8.99 3.76 15.62
C SER A 437 -9.92 2.96 14.70
N SER A 438 -9.76 3.13 13.39
CA SER A 438 -10.44 2.36 12.37
C SER A 438 -9.72 1.04 12.05
N LYS A 439 -8.66 0.68 12.80
CA LYS A 439 -8.24 -0.73 12.91
C LYS A 439 -9.51 -1.51 13.13
N LEU A 440 -9.90 -2.25 12.10
CA LEU A 440 -11.10 -3.07 12.11
C LEU A 440 -10.94 -3.93 13.35
N SER A 441 -11.75 -3.67 14.38
CA SER A 441 -11.73 -4.50 15.57
C SER A 441 -11.83 -5.93 15.05
N PRO A 442 -10.92 -6.85 15.43
CA PRO A 442 -10.99 -8.23 14.96
C PRO A 442 -12.44 -8.64 15.13
N ILE A 443 -13.04 -9.10 14.04
CA ILE A 443 -14.44 -9.53 14.06
C ILE A 443 -14.50 -10.46 15.26
N ALA A 444 -15.14 -10.02 16.35
CA ALA A 444 -15.47 -10.91 17.43
C ALA A 444 -16.44 -11.86 16.75
N THR A 445 -15.91 -12.99 16.28
CA THR A 445 -16.70 -14.10 15.81
C THR A 445 -17.39 -14.58 17.07
N ASN A 446 -18.53 -13.95 17.37
CA ASN A 446 -19.50 -14.47 18.29
C ASN A 446 -19.95 -15.79 17.65
N HIS A 447 -19.21 -16.85 17.96
CA HIS A 447 -19.64 -18.22 17.76
C HIS A 447 -20.79 -18.44 18.74
N HIS A 448 -21.99 -18.06 18.30
CA HIS A 448 -23.24 -18.51 18.87
C HIS A 448 -23.95 -19.37 17.83
#